data_AF-A0A7C6KTW0-F1
#
_entry.id   AF-A0A7C6KTW0-F1
#
_cell.length_a   1.000
_cell.length_b   1.000
_cell.length_c   1.000
_cell.angle_alpha   90.00
_cell.angle_beta   90.00
_cell.angle_gamma   90.00
#
_symmetry.space_group_name_H-M   'P 1'
#
loop_
_entity.id
_entity.type
_entity.pdbx_description
1 polymer ?
#
loop_
_entity_poly.entity_id
_entity_poly.type
_entity_poly.pdbx_seq_one_letter_code
_entity_poly.pdbx_strand_id
1 'polypeptide(L)'
;MFVLMISIVIALIIVIFAVQNAAVVPVQFLSWSTELPLVLVIFCAVFAGALLMFCLALWRELKHQIGKRPKLELKTNKEKKGKILETKKAEDNGPIDIASIKQSLADNQAEEQSAKEKKAE
;
A
#
# COMPACT_ATOMS: atom_id res chain seq x y z
N MET A 1 9.80 -35.86 -4.67
CA MET A 1 10.30 -36.89 -5.61
C MET A 1 9.18 -37.50 -6.44
N PHE A 2 8.10 -38.00 -5.83
CA PHE A 2 6.95 -38.57 -6.57
C PHE A 2 6.28 -37.62 -7.57
N VAL A 3 6.23 -36.31 -7.27
CA VAL A 3 5.70 -35.30 -8.19
C VAL A 3 6.44 -35.29 -9.54
N LEU A 4 7.77 -35.45 -9.53
CA LEU A 4 8.57 -35.48 -10.77
C LEU A 4 8.31 -36.75 -11.58
N MET A 5 8.14 -37.89 -10.90
CA MET A 5 7.78 -39.16 -11.55
C MET A 5 6.40 -39.06 -12.19
N ILE A 6 5.41 -38.52 -11.48
CA ILE A 6 4.05 -38.32 -11.99
C ILE A 6 4.04 -37.30 -13.13
N SER A 7 4.79 -36.20 -13.03
CA SER A 7 4.87 -35.20 -14.10
C SER A 7 5.51 -35.77 -15.36
N ILE A 8 6.50 -36.66 -15.26
CA ILE A 8 7.10 -37.31 -16.43
C ILE A 8 6.08 -38.19 -17.15
N VAL A 9 5.29 -38.96 -16.41
CA VAL A 9 4.26 -39.85 -16.97
C VAL A 9 3.17 -39.02 -17.64
N ILE A 10 2.70 -37.96 -16.98
CA ILE A 10 1.70 -37.04 -17.53
C ILE A 10 2.24 -36.34 -18.78
N ALA A 11 3.48 -35.84 -18.74
CA ALA A 11 4.11 -35.20 -19.89
C ALA A 11 4.22 -36.16 -21.08
N LEU A 12 4.56 -37.43 -20.85
CA LEU A 12 4.62 -38.44 -21.90
C LEU A 12 3.24 -38.67 -22.55
N ILE A 13 2.19 -38.74 -21.74
CA ILE A 13 0.80 -38.88 -22.23
C ILE A 13 0.42 -37.66 -23.09
N ILE A 14 0.74 -36.45 -22.63
CA ILE A 14 0.47 -35.20 -23.39
C ILE A 14 1.22 -35.20 -24.73
N VAL A 15 2.49 -35.61 -24.75
CA VAL A 15 3.29 -35.68 -25.97
C VAL A 15 2.72 -36.71 -26.94
N ILE A 16 2.36 -37.90 -26.47
CA ILE A 16 1.73 -38.94 -27.32
C ILE A 16 0.41 -38.41 -27.90
N PHE A 17 -0.42 -37.77 -27.07
CA PHE A 17 -1.67 -37.16 -27.52
C PHE A 17 -1.44 -36.10 -28.58
N ALA A 18 -0.45 -35.22 -28.40
CA ALA A 18 -0.12 -34.18 -29.37
C ALA A 18 0.36 -34.75 -30.71
N VAL A 19 1.18 -35.80 -30.69
CA VAL A 19 1.70 -36.45 -31.91
C VAL A 19 0.59 -37.21 -32.64
N GLN A 20 -0.26 -37.95 -31.92
CA GLN A 20 -1.36 -38.70 -32.52
C GLN A 20 -2.47 -37.78 -33.04
N ASN A 21 -2.71 -36.66 -32.37
CA ASN A 21 -3.68 -35.65 -32.78
C ASN A 21 -3.07 -34.53 -33.64
N ALA A 22 -1.90 -34.79 -34.25
CA ALA A 22 -1.23 -33.87 -35.19
C ALA A 22 -1.95 -33.81 -36.55
N ALA A 23 -3.28 -33.71 -36.54
CA ALA A 23 -4.08 -33.50 -37.72
C ALA A 23 -3.63 -32.18 -38.37
N VAL A 24 -3.20 -32.28 -39.62
CA VAL A 24 -2.74 -31.13 -40.40
C VAL A 24 -3.96 -30.30 -40.79
N VAL A 25 -3.99 -29.05 -40.34
CA VAL A 25 -5.07 -28.12 -40.67
C VAL A 25 -4.48 -27.00 -41.52
N PRO A 26 -5.03 -26.74 -42.72
CA PRO A 26 -4.59 -25.62 -43.54
C PRO A 26 -5.04 -24.32 -42.89
N VAL A 27 -4.09 -23.49 -42.49
CA VAL A 27 -4.33 -22.14 -41.97
C VAL A 27 -4.16 -21.16 -43.12
N GLN A 28 -5.24 -20.46 -43.46
CA GLN A 28 -5.27 -19.43 -44.49
C GLN A 28 -5.42 -18.07 -43.82
N PHE A 29 -4.39 -17.24 -43.89
CA PHE A 29 -4.36 -15.92 -43.29
C PHE A 29 -4.15 -14.84 -44.34
N LEU A 30 -5.23 -14.18 -44.76
CA LEU A 30 -5.29 -13.10 -45.76
C LEU A 30 -4.67 -13.43 -47.13
N SER A 31 -3.36 -13.63 -47.21
CA SER A 31 -2.62 -14.06 -48.42
C SER A 31 -1.58 -15.16 -48.13
N TRP A 32 -1.50 -15.67 -46.91
CA TRP A 32 -0.54 -16.70 -46.50
C TRP A 32 -1.27 -18.00 -46.17
N SER A 33 -0.93 -19.08 -46.87
CA SER A 33 -1.33 -20.45 -46.57
C SER A 33 -0.19 -21.19 -45.86
N THR A 34 -0.47 -21.88 -44.75
CA THR A 34 0.49 -22.79 -44.12
C THR A 34 -0.24 -23.97 -43.50
N GLU A 35 0.35 -25.14 -43.62
CA GLU A 35 -0.15 -26.37 -43.05
C GLU A 35 0.53 -26.61 -41.69
N LEU A 36 -0.25 -26.49 -40.61
CA LEU A 36 0.24 -26.69 -39.25
C LEU A 36 -0.59 -27.76 -38.55
N PRO A 37 0.00 -28.55 -37.63
CA PRO A 37 -0.76 -29.44 -36.76
C PRO A 37 -1.75 -28.65 -35.91
N LEU A 38 -2.98 -29.16 -35.75
CA LEU A 38 -4.05 -28.53 -34.97
C LEU A 38 -3.59 -28.13 -33.56
N VAL A 39 -2.84 -29.00 -32.88
CA VAL A 39 -2.34 -28.76 -31.53
C VAL A 39 -1.43 -27.53 -31.46
N LEU A 40 -0.61 -27.27 -32.50
CA LEU A 40 0.28 -26.13 -32.56
C LEU A 40 -0.51 -24.82 -32.74
N VAL A 41 -1.56 -24.87 -33.55
CA VAL A 41 -2.47 -23.73 -33.76
C VAL A 41 -3.16 -23.34 -32.44
N ILE A 42 -3.69 -24.32 -31.71
CA ILE A 42 -4.33 -24.09 -30.40
C ILE A 42 -3.32 -23.58 -29.37
N PHE A 43 -2.13 -24.19 -29.32
CA PHE A 43 -1.08 -23.79 -28.39
C PHE A 43 -0.67 -22.32 -28.63
N CYS A 44 -0.43 -21.94 -29.88
CA CYS A 44 -0.12 -20.55 -30.24
C CYS A 44 -1.27 -19.59 -29.92
N ALA A 45 -2.53 -19.97 -30.14
CA ALA A 45 -3.68 -19.13 -29.83
C ALA A 45 -3.82 -18.89 -28.31
N VAL A 46 -3.71 -19.95 -27.51
CA VAL A 46 -3.75 -19.86 -26.04
C VAL A 46 -2.55 -19.07 -25.52
N PHE A 47 -1.35 -19.33 -26.04
CA PHE A 47 -0.13 -18.61 -25.68
C PHE A 47 -0.24 -17.12 -26.02
N ALA A 48 -0.71 -16.77 -27.22
CA ALA A 48 -0.93 -15.38 -27.62
C ALA A 48 -1.97 -14.71 -26.72
N GLY A 49 -3.07 -15.39 -26.38
CA GLY A 49 -4.09 -14.87 -25.45
C GLY A 49 -3.53 -14.64 -24.04
N ALA A 50 -2.76 -15.60 -23.51
CA ALA A 50 -2.09 -15.47 -22.21
C ALA A 50 -1.06 -14.33 -22.22
N LEU A 51 -0.30 -14.20 -23.30
CA LEU A 51 0.68 -13.11 -23.49
C LEU A 51 -0.02 -11.75 -23.56
N LEU A 52 -1.17 -11.66 -24.22
CA LEU A 52 -1.98 -10.45 -24.25
C LEU A 52 -2.47 -10.08 -22.84
N MET A 53 -3.04 -11.04 -22.11
CA MET A 53 -3.49 -10.82 -20.72
C MET A 53 -2.33 -10.41 -19.81
N PHE A 54 -1.17 -11.03 -19.98
CA PHE A 54 0.04 -10.67 -19.25
C PHE A 54 0.49 -9.24 -19.57
N CYS A 55 0.54 -8.86 -20.84
CA CYS A 55 0.89 -7.51 -21.26
C CYS A 55 -0.09 -6.46 -20.72
N LEU A 56 -1.41 -6.74 -20.77
CA LEU A 56 -2.43 -5.87 -20.19
C LEU A 56 -2.31 -5.77 -18.66
N ALA A 57 -1.98 -6.87 -17.98
CA ALA A 57 -1.76 -6.87 -16.55
C ALA A 57 -0.55 -6.00 -16.18
N LEU A 58 0.57 -6.13 -16.90
CA LEU A 58 1.74 -5.27 -16.75
C LEU A 58 1.42 -3.80 -17.03
N TRP A 59 0.70 -3.51 -18.11
CA TRP A 59 0.30 -2.14 -18.46
C TRP A 59 -0.57 -1.51 -17.37
N ARG A 60 -1.51 -2.30 -16.82
CA ARG A 60 -2.37 -1.85 -15.71
C ARG A 60 -1.55 -1.54 -14.46
N GLU A 61 -0.60 -2.40 -14.11
CA GLU A 61 0.28 -2.20 -12.95
C GLU A 61 1.16 -0.96 -13.13
N LEU A 62 1.79 -0.80 -14.30
CA LEU A 62 2.60 0.38 -14.65
C LEU A 62 1.78 1.67 -14.53
N LYS A 63 0.55 1.69 -15.09
CA LYS A 63 -0.35 2.85 -14.95
C LYS A 63 -0.70 3.14 -13.49
N HIS A 64 -0.89 2.10 -12.68
CA HIS A 64 -1.25 2.24 -11.27
C HIS A 64 -0.08 2.74 -10.41
N GLN A 65 1.15 2.34 -10.73
CA GLN A 65 2.38 2.78 -10.07
C GLN A 65 2.72 4.25 -10.41
N ILE A 66 2.52 4.68 -11.66
CA ILE A 66 2.78 6.07 -12.09
C ILE A 66 1.75 7.05 -11.48
N GLY A 67 0.52 6.59 -11.20
CA GLY A 67 -0.53 7.40 -10.55
C GLY A 67 -0.38 7.52 -9.02
N LYS A 68 0.46 6.69 -8.40
CA LYS A 68 0.72 6.73 -6.95
C LYS A 68 2.05 7.40 -6.69
N ARG A 69 2.03 8.74 -6.56
CA ARG A 69 3.01 9.40 -5.69
C ARG A 69 2.96 8.66 -4.34
N PRO A 70 4.07 8.15 -3.81
CA PRO A 70 4.06 7.52 -2.50
C PRO A 70 3.59 8.58 -1.51
N LYS A 71 2.38 8.42 -0.95
CA LYS A 71 2.01 9.06 0.31
C LYS A 71 2.89 8.41 1.36
N LEU A 72 4.13 8.90 1.43
CA LEU A 72 5.03 8.70 2.54
C LEU A 72 4.25 9.11 3.80
N GLU A 73 3.96 8.14 4.65
CA GLU A 73 3.91 8.31 6.11
C GLU A 73 2.83 9.23 6.70
N LEU A 74 1.55 8.83 6.64
CA LEU A 74 0.54 9.36 7.56
C LEU A 74 -0.31 8.26 8.22
N LYS A 75 0.31 7.14 8.59
CA LYS A 75 -0.34 6.10 9.44
C LYS A 75 0.31 5.89 10.80
N THR A 76 1.44 6.54 11.11
CA THR A 76 2.06 6.48 12.45
C THR A 76 1.69 7.67 13.35
N ASN A 77 0.47 8.22 13.25
CA ASN A 77 0.03 9.30 14.16
C ASN A 77 -1.46 9.26 14.51
N LYS A 78 -2.08 8.08 14.50
CA LYS A 78 -3.41 7.88 15.09
C LYS A 78 -3.36 7.12 16.42
N GLU A 79 -2.38 6.26 16.63
CA GLU A 79 -2.28 5.49 17.87
C GLU A 79 -1.66 6.29 19.05
N LYS A 80 -0.84 7.33 18.78
CA LYS A 80 -0.24 8.15 19.84
C LYS A 80 -1.15 9.26 20.38
N LYS A 81 -2.13 9.75 19.60
CA LYS A 81 -3.08 10.76 20.10
C LYS A 81 -4.14 10.17 21.05
N GLY A 82 -4.48 8.89 20.92
CA GLY A 82 -5.44 8.23 21.81
C GLY A 82 -4.93 8.07 23.24
N LYS A 83 -3.63 7.82 23.44
CA LYS A 83 -3.06 7.58 24.77
C LYS A 83 -2.69 8.85 25.55
N ILE A 84 -2.46 9.98 24.88
CA ILE A 84 -2.11 11.24 25.56
C ILE A 84 -3.37 11.94 26.10
N LEU A 85 -4.54 11.75 25.45
CA LEU A 85 -5.80 12.36 25.90
C LEU A 85 -6.39 11.70 27.14
N GLU A 86 -6.09 10.42 27.40
CA GLU A 86 -6.60 9.74 28.62
C GLU A 86 -5.74 10.02 29.85
N THR A 87 -4.42 10.23 29.71
CA THR A 87 -3.56 10.56 30.85
C THR A 87 -3.72 12.01 31.32
N LYS A 88 -4.08 12.95 30.43
CA LYS A 88 -4.22 14.38 30.81
C LYS A 88 -5.57 14.75 31.41
N LYS A 89 -6.55 13.83 31.45
CA LYS A 89 -7.89 14.09 32.03
C LYS A 89 -8.02 13.67 33.50
N ALA A 90 -7.01 12.98 34.05
CA ALA A 90 -7.05 12.44 35.41
C ALA A 90 -6.24 13.25 36.45
N GLU A 91 -5.52 14.32 36.08
CA GLU A 91 -4.61 15.06 36.97
C GLU A 91 -4.90 16.56 37.14
N ASP A 92 -6.08 17.07 36.80
CA ASP A 92 -6.44 18.48 37.06
C ASP A 92 -7.87 18.62 37.60
N ASN A 93 -8.13 17.96 38.73
CA ASN A 93 -9.26 18.26 39.61
C ASN A 93 -8.75 18.46 41.05
N GLY A 94 -7.89 19.46 41.26
CA GLY A 94 -7.58 20.02 42.57
C GLY A 94 -8.05 21.48 42.60
N PRO A 95 -8.83 21.92 43.61
CA PRO A 95 -9.41 23.26 43.61
C PRO A 95 -8.31 24.32 43.66
N ILE A 96 -8.29 25.18 42.63
CA ILE A 96 -7.41 26.34 42.55
C ILE A 96 -7.86 27.35 43.61
N ASP A 97 -7.06 27.54 44.66
CA ASP A 97 -7.31 28.52 45.73
C ASP A 97 -6.92 29.93 45.27
N ILE A 98 -7.92 30.65 44.76
CA ILE A 98 -7.86 32.02 44.23
C ILE A 98 -7.48 33.04 45.33
N ALA A 99 -7.56 32.68 46.61
CA ALA A 99 -7.23 33.58 47.72
C ALA A 99 -5.71 33.86 47.83
N SER A 100 -4.86 32.86 47.54
CA SER A 100 -3.40 33.01 47.63
C SER A 100 -2.80 33.93 46.56
N ILE A 101 -3.38 33.95 45.36
CA ILE A 101 -2.90 34.77 44.24
C ILE A 101 -3.21 36.25 44.46
N LYS A 102 -4.36 36.59 45.06
CA LYS A 102 -4.70 37.98 45.37
C LYS A 102 -3.81 38.59 46.45
N GLN A 103 -3.38 37.80 47.44
CA GLN A 103 -2.46 38.25 48.48
C GLN A 103 -1.10 38.63 47.89
N SER A 104 -0.55 37.77 47.02
CA SER A 104 0.75 38.03 46.37
C SER A 104 0.74 39.23 45.41
N LEU A 105 -0.42 39.59 44.86
CA LEU A 105 -0.56 40.75 43.98
C LEU A 105 -0.69 42.07 44.75
N ALA A 106 -1.26 42.04 45.96
CA ALA A 106 -1.36 43.22 46.81
C ALA A 106 0.01 43.64 47.40
N ASP A 107 0.85 42.66 47.78
CA ASP A 107 2.16 42.93 48.38
C ASP A 107 3.15 43.50 47.36
N ASN A 108 3.09 43.05 46.10
CA ASN A 108 3.97 43.55 45.02
C ASN A 108 3.63 44.98 44.58
N GLN A 109 2.38 45.43 44.73
CA GLN A 109 2.00 46.81 44.36
C GLN A 109 2.39 47.85 45.42
N ALA A 110 2.55 47.46 46.69
CA ALA A 110 3.01 48.34 47.75
C ALA A 110 4.53 48.62 47.69
N GLU A 111 5.34 47.63 47.27
CA GLU A 111 6.79 47.81 47.06
C GLU A 111 7.10 48.72 45.86
N GLU A 112 6.31 48.67 44.79
CA GLU A 112 6.55 49.46 43.57
C GLU A 112 6.22 50.96 43.74
N GLN A 113 5.37 51.33 44.71
CA GLN A 113 5.08 52.73 45.03
C GLN A 113 6.11 53.36 45.98
N SER A 114 6.62 52.62 46.97
CA SER A 114 7.67 53.11 47.88
C SER A 114 9.01 53.37 47.16
N ALA A 115 9.29 52.62 46.09
CA ALA A 115 10.48 52.82 45.26
C ALA A 115 10.40 54.04 44.33
N LYS A 116 9.20 54.56 44.05
CA LYS A 116 9.02 55.76 43.20
C LYS A 116 9.04 57.07 43.97
N GLU A 117 8.66 57.08 45.25
CA GLU A 117 8.72 58.31 46.08
C GLU A 117 10.16 58.65 46.55
N LYS A 118 11.02 57.66 46.78
CA LYS A 118 12.42 57.92 47.21
C LYS A 118 13.36 58.44 46.11
N LYS A 119 12.86 58.63 44.88
CA LYS A 119 13.67 59.08 43.74
C LYS A 119 13.33 60.52 43.29
N ALA A 120 12.46 61.21 44.02
CA ALA A 120 11.98 62.55 43.70
C ALA A 120 12.27 63.62 44.77
N GLU A 121 13.02 63.29 45.84
CA GLU A 121 13.66 64.27 46.73
C GLU A 121 15.16 64.40 46.41
#